data_AF-A0AA47MXQ3-F1
#
_entry.id   AF-A0AA47MXQ3-F1
#
_cell.length_a   1.000
_cell.length_b   1.000
_cell.length_c   1.000
_cell.angle_alpha   90.00
_cell.angle_beta   90.00
_cell.angle_gamma   90.00
#
_symmetry.space_group_name_H-M   'P 1'
#
loop_
_entity.id
_entity.type
_entity.pdbx_description
1 polymer ?
#
loop_
_entity_poly.entity_id
_entity_poly.type
_entity_poly.pdbx_seq_one_letter_code
_entity_poly.pdbx_strand_id
1 'polypeptide(L)'
;MEGNVELDIKRKIKLTTKALEKKLDDKMKLRKRVVARLVSKKEEIENLMKNDSNALLVEKDHLSDYSKFLKEFTEVNYGVSMLLSDDERKADQQYWSEPNLTLYDNFLIKLEQWIIEARRHAMVANEQAATEQVTPKDGATTQQGESATEDVEPDDVHPLY
;
A
#
# COMPACT_ATOMS: atom_id res chain seq x y z
N MET A 1 4.05 -21.06 -71.53
CA MET A 1 4.11 -21.47 -70.10
C MET A 1 3.58 -20.29 -69.30
N GLU A 2 2.27 -20.24 -69.14
CA GLU A 2 1.58 -19.26 -68.30
C GLU A 2 1.39 -19.91 -66.92
N GLY A 3 2.16 -19.44 -65.95
CA GLY A 3 2.03 -19.84 -64.55
C GLY A 3 1.57 -18.63 -63.76
N ASN A 4 0.27 -18.63 -63.43
CA ASN A 4 -0.44 -17.60 -62.68
C ASN A 4 0.37 -17.10 -61.47
N VAL A 5 0.71 -15.81 -61.50
CA VAL A 5 1.05 -15.02 -60.33
C VAL A 5 -0.25 -14.89 -59.53
N GLU A 6 -0.52 -15.86 -58.67
CA GLU A 6 -1.65 -15.85 -57.74
C GLU A 6 -1.41 -14.71 -56.75
N LEU A 7 -2.08 -13.61 -57.04
CA LEU A 7 -2.08 -12.36 -56.29
C LEU A 7 -2.61 -12.61 -54.88
N ASP A 8 -1.69 -12.94 -53.96
CA ASP A 8 -1.92 -12.91 -52.51
C ASP A 8 -2.01 -11.45 -52.02
N ILE A 9 -3.00 -10.71 -52.54
CA ILE A 9 -3.38 -9.42 -52.01
C ILE A 9 -4.22 -9.69 -50.77
N LYS A 10 -3.51 -9.84 -49.64
CA LYS A 10 -4.05 -9.68 -48.28
C LYS A 10 -4.91 -8.42 -48.25
N ARG A 11 -6.22 -8.55 -48.46
CA ARG A 11 -7.19 -7.49 -48.25
C ARG A 11 -7.09 -7.07 -46.78
N LYS A 12 -6.35 -6.00 -46.48
CA LYS A 12 -6.51 -5.25 -45.24
C LYS A 12 -7.93 -4.69 -45.24
N ILE A 13 -8.88 -5.45 -44.70
CA ILE A 13 -10.26 -5.02 -44.52
C ILE A 13 -10.20 -3.77 -43.63
N LYS A 14 -10.35 -2.60 -44.23
CA LYS A 14 -10.55 -1.35 -43.48
C LYS A 14 -11.91 -1.48 -42.81
N LEU A 15 -11.95 -1.34 -41.48
CA LEU A 15 -13.21 -1.33 -40.73
C LEU A 15 -14.12 -0.23 -41.28
N THR A 16 -15.41 -0.54 -41.40
CA THR A 16 -16.42 0.45 -41.77
C THR A 16 -16.56 1.49 -40.65
N THR A 17 -17.03 2.70 -40.98
CA THR A 17 -17.25 3.78 -39.99
C THR A 17 -18.08 3.30 -38.79
N LYS A 18 -19.18 2.58 -39.06
CA LYS A 18 -20.04 2.00 -38.02
C LYS A 18 -19.31 1.01 -37.11
N ALA A 19 -18.34 0.26 -37.65
CA ALA A 19 -17.56 -0.68 -36.88
C ALA A 19 -16.47 0.01 -36.03
N LEU A 20 -15.93 1.13 -36.50
CA LEU A 20 -15.03 1.99 -35.73
C LEU A 20 -15.76 2.68 -34.57
N GLU A 21 -16.96 3.23 -34.83
CA GLU A 21 -17.82 3.85 -33.82
C GLU A 21 -18.18 2.85 -32.71
N LYS A 22 -18.61 1.64 -33.08
CA LYS A 22 -18.90 0.58 -32.10
C LYS A 22 -17.67 0.24 -31.27
N LYS A 23 -16.50 0.10 -31.91
CA LYS A 23 -15.25 -0.22 -31.22
C LYS A 23 -14.85 0.90 -30.24
N LEU A 24 -15.05 2.16 -30.62
CA LEU A 24 -14.83 3.31 -29.76
C LEU A 24 -15.78 3.30 -28.56
N ASP A 25 -17.08 3.09 -28.78
CA ASP A 25 -18.08 2.99 -27.70
C ASP A 25 -17.74 1.85 -26.71
N ASP A 26 -17.37 0.68 -27.22
CA ASP A 26 -16.95 -0.46 -26.39
C ASP A 26 -15.71 -0.12 -25.54
N LYS A 27 -14.72 0.59 -26.12
CA LYS A 27 -13.53 1.05 -25.41
C LYS A 27 -13.84 2.13 -24.38
N MET A 28 -14.73 3.06 -24.68
CA MET A 28 -15.19 4.09 -23.75
C MET A 28 -15.96 3.49 -22.57
N LYS A 29 -16.79 2.48 -22.80
CA LYS A 29 -17.46 1.71 -21.74
C LYS A 29 -16.45 0.98 -20.86
N LEU A 30 -15.43 0.36 -21.47
CA LEU A 30 -14.37 -0.29 -20.71
C LEU A 30 -13.60 0.73 -19.86
N ARG A 31 -13.24 1.88 -20.43
CA ARG A 31 -12.57 2.99 -19.73
C ARG A 31 -13.32 3.40 -18.48
N LYS A 32 -14.64 3.61 -18.58
CA LYS A 32 -15.51 3.93 -17.45
C LYS A 32 -15.48 2.85 -16.36
N ARG A 33 -15.51 1.57 -16.74
CA ARG A 33 -15.44 0.45 -15.78
C ARG A 33 -14.09 0.35 -15.08
N VAL A 34 -12.99 0.65 -15.77
CA VAL A 34 -11.66 0.69 -15.14
C VAL A 34 -11.56 1.84 -14.15
N VAL A 35 -12.01 3.04 -14.53
CA VAL A 35 -12.06 4.21 -13.64
C VAL A 35 -12.87 3.93 -12.38
N ALA A 36 -14.06 3.33 -12.51
CA ALA A 36 -14.87 2.96 -11.34
C ALA A 36 -14.13 2.01 -10.38
N ARG A 37 -13.36 1.04 -10.91
CA ARG A 37 -12.53 0.13 -10.12
C ARG A 37 -11.38 0.86 -9.42
N LEU A 38 -10.70 1.77 -10.13
CA LEU A 38 -9.63 2.60 -9.56
C LEU A 38 -10.13 3.48 -8.42
N VAL A 39 -11.24 4.18 -8.62
CA VAL A 39 -11.84 5.05 -7.60
C VAL A 39 -12.24 4.21 -6.37
N SER A 40 -12.95 3.10 -6.57
CA SER A 40 -13.39 2.25 -5.46
C SER A 40 -12.20 1.67 -4.68
N LYS A 41 -11.16 1.19 -5.39
CA LYS A 41 -9.96 0.64 -4.75
C LYS A 41 -9.14 1.73 -4.04
N LYS A 42 -9.06 2.93 -4.60
CA LYS A 42 -8.45 4.10 -3.96
C LYS A 42 -9.15 4.43 -2.64
N GLU A 43 -10.47 4.51 -2.64
CA GLU A 43 -11.27 4.81 -1.43
C GLU A 43 -11.11 3.72 -0.36
N GLU A 44 -11.10 2.45 -0.77
CA GLU A 44 -10.83 1.31 0.12
C GLU A 44 -9.45 1.45 0.79
N ILE A 45 -8.41 1.71 0.00
CA ILE A 45 -7.05 1.91 0.50
C ILE A 45 -6.98 3.13 1.41
N GLU A 46 -7.55 4.28 1.03
CA GLU A 46 -7.57 5.49 1.86
C GLU A 46 -8.23 5.25 3.22
N ASN A 47 -9.23 4.38 3.30
CA ASN A 47 -9.82 3.98 4.57
C ASN A 47 -8.87 3.11 5.40
N LEU A 48 -8.15 2.17 4.77
CA LEU A 48 -7.14 1.35 5.45
C LEU A 48 -5.96 2.19 5.94
N MET A 49 -5.56 3.21 5.19
CA MET A 49 -4.48 4.15 5.52
C MET A 49 -4.74 4.98 6.78
N LYS A 50 -5.96 4.98 7.32
CA LYS A 50 -6.29 5.64 8.59
C LYS A 50 -5.65 4.94 9.81
N ASN A 51 -5.13 3.73 9.63
CA ASN A 51 -4.47 2.97 10.67
C ASN A 51 -3.21 2.28 10.12
N ASP A 52 -2.05 2.68 10.65
CA ASP A 52 -0.73 2.18 10.25
C ASP A 52 -0.57 0.66 10.47
N SER A 53 -1.36 0.04 11.36
CA SER A 53 -1.34 -1.42 11.53
C SER A 53 -1.79 -2.19 10.27
N ASN A 54 -2.47 -1.51 9.34
CA ASN A 54 -2.92 -2.11 8.08
C ASN A 54 -1.83 -2.11 7.00
N ALA A 55 -0.65 -1.52 7.22
CA ALA A 55 0.35 -1.34 6.18
C ALA A 55 0.75 -2.64 5.48
N LEU A 56 0.93 -3.74 6.25
CA LEU A 56 1.28 -5.05 5.68
C LEU A 56 0.17 -5.62 4.80
N LEU A 57 -1.10 -5.44 5.20
CA LEU A 57 -2.26 -5.86 4.42
C LEU A 57 -2.33 -5.07 3.11
N VAL A 58 -2.22 -3.74 3.20
CA VAL A 58 -2.28 -2.84 2.05
C VAL A 58 -1.18 -3.15 1.04
N GLU A 59 0.05 -3.36 1.52
CA GLU A 59 1.19 -3.67 0.66
C GLU A 59 1.05 -5.02 -0.05
N LYS A 60 0.62 -6.07 0.67
CA LYS A 60 0.52 -7.42 0.09
C LYS A 60 -0.68 -7.57 -0.85
N ASP A 61 -1.83 -7.02 -0.46
CA ASP A 61 -3.11 -7.37 -1.09
C ASP A 61 -3.68 -6.23 -1.94
N HIS A 62 -3.48 -4.97 -1.56
CA HIS A 62 -4.14 -3.84 -2.24
C HIS A 62 -3.24 -3.10 -3.23
N LEU A 63 -1.94 -3.01 -2.97
CA LEU A 63 -0.98 -2.29 -3.83
C LEU A 63 -0.88 -2.92 -5.22
N SER A 64 -0.82 -4.26 -5.28
CA SER A 64 -0.79 -5.03 -6.53
C SER A 64 -2.07 -4.82 -7.36
N ASP A 65 -3.23 -4.89 -6.70
CA ASP A 65 -4.53 -4.67 -7.34
C ASP A 65 -4.67 -3.26 -7.91
N TYR A 66 -4.29 -2.25 -7.13
CA TYR A 66 -4.34 -0.86 -7.58
C TYR A 66 -3.42 -0.62 -8.78
N SER A 67 -2.17 -1.09 -8.69
CA SER A 67 -1.19 -1.02 -9.78
C SER A 67 -1.69 -1.71 -11.06
N LYS A 68 -2.37 -2.85 -10.92
CA LYS A 68 -2.97 -3.58 -12.04
C LYS A 68 -4.09 -2.77 -12.70
N PHE A 69 -4.99 -2.16 -11.92
CA PHE A 69 -6.07 -1.33 -12.48
C PHE A 69 -5.53 -0.06 -13.15
N LEU A 70 -4.46 0.52 -12.61
CA LEU A 70 -3.79 1.67 -13.19
C LEU A 70 -3.14 1.33 -14.55
N LYS A 71 -2.47 0.18 -14.63
CA LYS A 71 -1.96 -0.34 -15.89
C LYS A 71 -3.09 -0.57 -16.91
N GLU A 72 -4.18 -1.21 -16.50
CA GLU A 72 -5.36 -1.42 -17.36
C GLU A 72 -5.94 -0.09 -17.85
N PHE A 73 -5.95 0.94 -17.00
CA PHE A 73 -6.40 2.29 -17.37
C PHE A 73 -5.54 2.89 -18.48
N THR A 74 -4.22 2.83 -18.34
CA THR A 74 -3.28 3.32 -19.35
C THR A 74 -3.43 2.58 -20.68
N GLU A 75 -3.57 1.25 -20.65
CA GLU A 75 -3.80 0.44 -21.85
C GLU A 75 -5.12 0.78 -22.54
N VAL A 76 -6.19 0.97 -21.77
CA VAL A 76 -7.51 1.32 -22.31
C VAL A 76 -7.52 2.75 -22.87
N ASN A 77 -6.86 3.70 -22.20
CA ASN A 77 -6.71 5.07 -22.70
C ASN A 77 -5.95 5.11 -24.01
N TYR A 78 -4.85 4.37 -24.11
CA TYR A 78 -4.13 4.22 -25.38
C TYR A 78 -5.04 3.60 -26.46
N GLY A 79 -5.85 2.60 -26.09
CA GLY A 79 -6.83 2.02 -27.00
C GLY A 79 -7.91 2.99 -27.49
N VAL A 80 -8.34 3.94 -26.64
CA VAL A 80 -9.27 5.01 -27.02
C VAL A 80 -8.59 6.04 -27.91
N SER A 81 -7.39 6.49 -27.55
CA SER A 81 -6.67 7.54 -28.29
C SER A 81 -6.36 7.12 -29.74
N MET A 82 -6.11 5.82 -29.97
CA MET A 82 -5.90 5.25 -31.30
C MET A 82 -7.17 5.19 -32.18
N LEU A 83 -8.35 5.45 -31.61
CA LEU A 83 -9.63 5.46 -32.31
C LEU A 83 -10.22 6.86 -32.48
N LEU A 84 -9.64 7.87 -31.81
CA LEU A 84 -10.05 9.27 -31.92
C LEU A 84 -9.35 9.95 -33.09
N SER A 85 -9.99 10.97 -33.66
CA SER A 85 -9.30 11.93 -34.54
C SER A 85 -8.21 12.68 -33.79
N ASP A 86 -7.30 13.35 -34.51
CA ASP A 86 -6.19 14.06 -33.88
C ASP A 86 -6.65 15.19 -32.94
N ASP A 87 -7.71 15.91 -33.31
CA ASP A 87 -8.26 17.00 -32.50
C ASP A 87 -9.00 16.47 -31.26
N GLU A 88 -9.81 15.42 -31.42
CA GLU A 88 -10.46 14.74 -30.29
C GLU A 88 -9.44 14.11 -29.34
N ARG A 89 -8.36 13.51 -29.88
CA ARG A 89 -7.29 12.92 -29.09
C ARG A 89 -6.56 13.97 -28.27
N LYS A 90 -6.23 15.12 -28.86
CA LYS A 90 -5.61 16.24 -28.13
C LYS A 90 -6.52 16.75 -27.02
N ALA A 91 -7.81 16.93 -27.30
CA ALA A 91 -8.77 17.36 -26.30
C ALA A 91 -8.95 16.32 -25.17
N ASP A 92 -9.12 15.04 -25.50
CA ASP A 92 -9.22 13.97 -24.51
C ASP A 92 -7.95 13.89 -23.65
N GLN A 93 -6.77 14.01 -24.27
CA GLN A 93 -5.50 14.00 -23.54
C GLN A 93 -5.40 15.17 -22.55
N GLN A 94 -5.64 16.39 -23.02
CA GLN A 94 -5.50 17.61 -22.22
C GLN A 94 -6.51 17.70 -21.07
N TYR A 95 -7.77 17.34 -21.34
CA TYR A 95 -8.87 17.60 -20.41
C TYR A 95 -9.31 16.39 -19.61
N TRP A 96 -8.91 15.17 -19.99
CA TRP A 96 -9.41 13.96 -19.36
C TRP A 96 -8.31 12.94 -19.04
N SER A 97 -7.53 12.45 -20.02
CA SER A 97 -6.63 11.32 -19.80
C SER A 97 -5.43 11.69 -18.92
N GLU A 98 -4.71 12.77 -19.21
CA GLU A 98 -3.53 13.20 -18.44
C GLU A 98 -3.89 13.64 -17.01
N PRO A 99 -4.94 14.45 -16.79
CA PRO A 99 -5.34 14.80 -15.43
C PRO A 99 -5.71 13.59 -14.58
N ASN A 100 -6.42 12.61 -15.15
CA ASN A 100 -6.78 11.39 -14.44
C ASN A 100 -5.57 10.50 -14.20
N LEU A 101 -4.69 10.33 -15.19
CA LEU A 101 -3.46 9.54 -15.02
C LEU A 101 -2.59 10.12 -13.90
N THR A 102 -2.36 11.44 -13.93
CA THR A 102 -1.62 12.17 -12.89
C THR A 102 -2.26 11.99 -11.52
N LEU A 103 -3.60 12.06 -11.42
CA LEU A 103 -4.31 11.82 -10.16
C LEU A 103 -4.03 10.42 -9.59
N TYR A 104 -4.10 9.39 -10.43
CA TYR A 104 -3.93 8.01 -9.98
C TYR A 104 -2.47 7.64 -9.70
N ASP A 105 -1.53 8.16 -10.48
CA ASP A 105 -0.08 8.00 -10.26
C ASP A 105 0.35 8.69 -8.96
N ASN A 106 -0.11 9.92 -8.72
CA ASN A 106 0.18 10.62 -7.48
C ASN A 106 -0.34 9.87 -6.25
N PHE A 107 -1.50 9.22 -6.37
CA PHE A 107 -2.00 8.38 -5.30
C PHE A 107 -1.13 7.14 -5.07
N LEU A 108 -0.62 6.49 -6.12
CA LEU A 108 0.31 5.36 -5.99
C LEU A 108 1.58 5.78 -5.24
N ILE A 109 2.18 6.92 -5.61
CA ILE A 109 3.36 7.46 -4.93
C ILE A 109 3.07 7.73 -3.44
N LYS A 110 1.93 8.38 -3.15
CA LYS A 110 1.48 8.64 -1.78
C LYS A 110 1.31 7.34 -0.98
N LEU A 111 0.75 6.31 -1.60
CA LEU A 111 0.51 5.01 -1.00
C LEU A 111 1.84 4.33 -0.64
N GLU A 112 2.80 4.30 -1.56
CA GLU A 112 4.12 3.72 -1.33
C GLU A 112 4.87 4.43 -0.19
N GLN A 113 4.83 5.76 -0.18
CA GLN A 113 5.41 6.57 0.90
C GLN A 113 4.78 6.27 2.26
N TRP A 114 3.45 6.16 2.31
CA TRP A 114 2.74 5.82 3.54
C TRP A 114 3.11 4.42 4.06
N ILE A 115 3.23 3.42 3.18
CA ILE A 115 3.65 2.06 3.59
C ILE A 115 5.04 2.09 4.25
N ILE A 116 5.99 2.84 3.66
CA ILE A 116 7.34 3.00 4.22
C ILE A 116 7.27 3.64 5.61
N GLU A 117 6.47 4.69 5.74
CA GLU A 117 6.34 5.45 6.99
C GLU A 117 5.68 4.63 8.10
N ALA A 118 4.60 3.91 7.79
CA ALA A 118 3.90 3.04 8.73
C ALA A 118 4.80 1.91 9.25
N ARG A 119 5.67 1.35 8.39
CA ARG A 119 6.70 0.38 8.80
C ARG A 119 7.70 0.99 9.78
N ARG A 120 8.16 2.22 9.49
CA ARG A 120 9.08 2.95 10.38
C ARG A 120 8.45 3.19 11.75
N HIS A 121 7.17 3.59 11.81
CA HIS A 121 6.44 3.74 13.07
C HIS A 121 6.36 2.43 13.86
N ALA A 122 6.06 1.32 13.19
CA ALA A 122 5.99 0.01 13.85
C ALA A 122 7.36 -0.42 14.44
N MET A 123 8.47 -0.14 13.76
CA MET A 123 9.82 -0.43 14.27
C MET A 123 10.13 0.39 15.52
N VAL A 124 9.90 1.71 15.48
CA VAL A 124 10.16 2.60 16.63
C VAL A 124 9.29 2.23 17.83
N ALA A 125 8.01 1.91 17.62
CA ALA A 125 7.11 1.49 18.69
C ALA A 125 7.60 0.20 19.37
N ASN A 126 8.11 -0.77 18.59
CA ASN A 126 8.68 -1.99 19.13
C ASN A 126 9.97 -1.75 19.92
N GLU A 127 10.84 -0.85 19.46
CA GLU A 127 12.08 -0.48 20.17
C GLU A 127 11.78 0.22 21.51
N GLN A 128 10.79 1.12 21.54
CA GLN A 128 10.35 1.78 22.77
C GLN A 128 9.75 0.78 23.77
N ALA A 129 8.88 -0.13 23.30
CA ALA A 129 8.30 -1.17 24.13
C ALA A 129 9.36 -2.14 24.70
N ALA A 130 10.44 -2.42 23.94
CA ALA A 130 11.56 -3.22 24.41
C ALA A 130 12.38 -2.49 25.49
N THR A 131 12.48 -1.16 25.41
CA THR A 131 13.25 -0.34 26.37
C THR A 131 12.48 -0.15 27.69
N GLU A 132 11.16 0.00 27.64
CA GLU A 132 10.31 0.15 28.84
C GLU A 132 10.27 -1.13 29.70
N GLN A 133 10.43 -2.32 29.10
CA GLN A 133 10.50 -3.59 29.82
C GLN A 133 11.83 -3.83 30.57
N VAL A 134 12.84 -2.96 30.39
CA VAL A 134 14.16 -3.07 31.05
C VAL A 134 14.33 -2.00 32.14
N THR A 135 13.26 -1.61 32.84
CA THR A 135 13.40 -0.89 34.10
C THR A 135 13.52 -1.90 35.25
N PRO A 136 14.66 -1.97 35.98
CA PRO A 136 14.77 -2.85 37.12
C PRO A 136 13.87 -2.33 38.24
N LYS A 137 12.81 -3.08 38.55
CA LYS A 137 12.15 -3.01 39.86
C LYS A 137 13.04 -3.68 40.91
N ASP A 138 14.20 -3.11 41.21
CA ASP A 138 14.94 -3.45 42.43
C ASP A 138 14.66 -2.38 43.47
N GLY A 139 13.44 -2.45 43.99
CA GLY A 139 13.04 -1.79 45.22
C GLY A 139 12.93 -2.81 46.35
N ALA A 140 13.63 -2.52 47.45
CA ALA A 140 13.52 -3.07 48.80
C ALA A 140 14.34 -4.33 49.17
N THR A 141 15.44 -4.11 49.89
CA THR A 141 15.68 -4.86 51.13
C THR A 141 16.14 -3.87 52.21
N THR A 142 15.33 -3.80 53.26
CA THR A 142 15.45 -2.95 54.44
C THR A 142 15.98 -3.78 55.62
N GLN A 143 16.79 -3.13 56.45
CA GLN A 143 17.07 -3.36 57.88
C GLN A 143 18.17 -4.34 58.37
N GLN A 144 19.13 -3.68 59.04
CA GLN A 144 19.65 -3.93 60.40
C GLN A 144 20.27 -5.29 60.73
N GLY A 145 21.60 -5.28 60.84
CA GLY A 145 22.38 -6.21 61.66
C GLY A 145 23.31 -5.41 62.57
N GLU A 146 22.80 -4.93 63.70
CA GLU A 146 23.62 -4.53 64.85
C GLU A 146 24.18 -5.81 65.48
N SER A 147 25.48 -6.02 65.34
CA SER A 147 26.20 -7.10 66.03
C SER A 147 26.61 -6.61 67.41
N ALA A 148 25.81 -6.94 68.43
CA ALA A 148 26.22 -6.84 69.83
C ALA A 148 27.18 -7.99 70.16
N THR A 149 28.40 -7.65 70.55
CA THR A 149 29.39 -8.59 71.08
C THR A 149 29.04 -8.94 72.52
N GLU A 150 28.95 -10.24 72.78
CA GLU A 150 28.86 -10.88 74.10
C GLU A 150 29.99 -10.40 75.01
N ASP A 151 29.64 -9.93 76.21
CA ASP A 151 30.54 -9.93 77.36
C ASP A 151 29.96 -10.86 78.43
N VAL A 152 30.88 -11.67 78.93
CA VAL A 152 30.72 -12.86 79.76
C VAL A 152 30.52 -12.48 81.22
N GLU A 153 29.47 -12.99 81.87
CA GLU A 153 29.40 -13.10 83.33
C GLU A 153 29.34 -14.59 83.72
N PRO A 154 30.24 -15.07 84.60
CA PRO A 154 30.04 -16.30 85.32
C PRO A 154 29.81 -16.06 86.81
N ASP A 155 28.92 -16.91 87.35
CA ASP A 155 28.83 -17.40 88.73
C ASP A 155 28.60 -16.37 89.86
N ASP A 156 27.46 -16.48 90.55
CA ASP A 156 27.40 -17.36 91.73
C ASP A 156 26.05 -17.34 92.48
N VAL A 157 25.65 -18.54 92.93
CA VAL A 157 24.95 -18.86 94.18
C VAL A 157 23.47 -18.42 94.38
N HIS A 158 22.57 -19.36 94.09
CA HIS A 158 21.43 -19.69 94.95
C HIS A 158 21.91 -20.54 96.15
N PRO A 159 21.11 -20.80 97.22
CA PRO A 159 19.73 -20.40 97.52
C PRO A 159 19.59 -19.82 98.95
N LEU A 160 18.39 -19.53 99.44
CA LEU A 160 17.96 -19.85 100.82
C LEU A 160 16.44 -19.64 100.95
N TYR A 161 15.75 -20.76 101.23
CA TYR A 161 14.44 -21.00 101.86
C TYR A 161 13.18 -20.24 101.39
#